data_AF-D7J3J4-F1
#
_entry.id   AF-D7J3J4-F1
#
_cell.length_a   1.000
_cell.length_b   1.000
_cell.length_c   1.000
_cell.angle_alpha   90.00
_cell.angle_beta   90.00
_cell.angle_gamma   90.00
#
_symmetry.space_group_name_H-M   'P 1'
#
loop_
_entity.id
_entity.type
_entity.pdbx_description
1 polymer ?
#
loop_
_entity_poly.entity_id
_entity_poly.type
_entity_poly.pdbx_seq_one_letter_code
_entity_poly.pdbx_strand_id
1 'polypeptide(L)'
;MHDGKIYFCFGVGKQDDSRPSCIRVYDTDRRTITARYNVQEQVIYEPEDIVVKDGVMYVNTNTNAKKTSDLPCIFKLSLPKEKPVAENPLDEIRRDPERAGGVYYVTDLSHPVTPAPKGYTPFYINGYFRHGARQIDDEVTYPAIYGVLEKAHATNNLTDFGKALYERLEPFKKNVFYKEGDLTQIGYRQTREIGRRMVQNYPEVFEGHPYLKTNATNVLRVAATMQSVNSGILSLRPGLEWAEIDNSRSFLTTLNPYGNVCPGRSPLDKYILGKENSWYKKYRSYIDEKLDVDAFFRRLFIDVTQVESEYDKYDLIHRFWLMASLMQCLDRQVPIWDIFTEEEILAWAEIENYKYFAQKGPEPVSHGRSWGLASRTLRHLLDESAEDLVRKRHGINLNFGHDGVLMAILTNLQAGTWAREASNSKEALRSWKYWDIPMGANLQMIFYQSEGNPDVLVKFMLNEKDLRLPLEAVEASYYKWNEVYKFYIEHCDKVEKSLAETLKLSYEDF
;
A
#
# COMPACT_ATOMS: atom_id res chain seq x y z
N MET A 1 -4.32 35.89 21.47
CA MET A 1 -3.28 35.09 20.78
C MET A 1 -3.09 33.80 21.56
N HIS A 2 -2.85 32.68 20.87
CA HIS A 2 -2.61 31.37 21.49
C HIS A 2 -1.74 30.56 20.52
N ASP A 3 -0.70 29.89 21.01
CA ASP A 3 0.21 29.03 20.24
C ASP A 3 0.72 29.63 18.91
N GLY A 4 1.27 30.85 18.96
CA GLY A 4 1.79 31.54 17.76
C GLY A 4 0.70 31.94 16.75
N LYS A 5 -0.58 31.95 17.16
CA LYS A 5 -1.71 32.28 16.29
C LYS A 5 -2.57 33.43 16.85
N ILE A 6 -3.05 34.27 15.94
CA ILE A 6 -4.03 35.33 16.19
C ILE A 6 -5.38 34.82 15.70
N TYR A 7 -6.34 34.74 16.62
CA TYR A 7 -7.73 34.40 16.36
C TYR A 7 -8.53 35.69 16.40
N PHE A 8 -9.33 35.96 15.37
CA PHE A 8 -10.21 37.11 15.36
C PHE A 8 -11.56 36.74 14.73
N CYS A 9 -12.63 37.23 15.36
CA CYS A 9 -14.00 37.10 14.89
C CYS A 9 -14.44 38.35 14.15
N PHE A 10 -15.39 38.19 13.24
CA PHE A 10 -16.10 39.27 12.57
C PHE A 10 -17.39 38.73 11.96
N GLY A 11 -18.32 39.62 11.62
CA GLY A 11 -19.66 39.28 11.15
C GLY A 11 -20.69 39.99 12.02
N VAL A 12 -21.95 40.00 11.61
CA VAL A 12 -23.04 40.62 12.39
C VAL A 12 -24.14 39.62 12.74
N GLY A 13 -23.84 38.33 12.56
CA GLY A 13 -24.75 37.23 12.87
C GLY A 13 -26.09 37.37 12.15
N LYS A 14 -27.18 37.02 12.85
CA LYS A 14 -28.56 37.08 12.37
C LYS A 14 -29.07 38.50 12.04
N GLN A 15 -28.28 39.55 12.28
CA GLN A 15 -28.68 40.92 11.94
C GLN A 15 -28.56 41.19 10.43
N ASP A 16 -27.68 40.46 9.73
CA ASP A 16 -27.49 40.56 8.27
C ASP A 16 -26.83 39.27 7.77
N ASP A 17 -27.62 38.44 7.11
CA ASP A 17 -27.20 37.14 6.58
C ASP A 17 -26.10 37.26 5.50
N SER A 18 -25.91 38.43 4.90
CA SER A 18 -24.82 38.68 3.95
C SER A 18 -23.44 38.81 4.63
N ARG A 19 -23.42 38.92 5.97
CA ARG A 19 -22.22 39.11 6.79
C ARG A 19 -22.17 38.08 7.93
N PRO A 20 -21.98 36.79 7.61
CA PRO A 20 -22.05 35.72 8.58
C PRO A 20 -20.97 35.83 9.66
N SER A 21 -21.28 35.36 10.86
CA SER A 21 -20.31 35.17 11.94
C SER A 21 -19.18 34.25 11.48
N CYS A 22 -17.96 34.77 11.45
CA CYS A 22 -16.79 34.10 10.93
C CYS A 22 -15.61 34.23 11.89
N ILE A 23 -14.72 33.24 11.84
CA ILE A 23 -13.45 33.24 12.57
C ILE A 23 -12.31 33.02 11.59
N ARG A 24 -11.24 33.79 11.75
CA ARG A 24 -9.99 33.65 11.00
C ARG A 24 -8.84 33.35 11.95
N VAL A 25 -7.94 32.50 11.48
CA VAL A 25 -6.71 32.15 12.18
C VAL A 25 -5.54 32.65 11.35
N TYR A 26 -4.77 33.57 11.91
CA TYR A 26 -3.53 34.07 11.34
C TYR A 26 -2.36 33.48 12.10
N ASP A 27 -1.48 32.79 11.39
CA ASP A 27 -0.25 32.21 11.93
C ASP A 27 0.85 33.27 11.90
N THR A 28 1.42 33.60 13.07
CA THR A 28 2.41 34.67 13.17
C THR A 28 3.77 34.29 12.60
N ASP A 29 4.09 33.00 12.59
CA ASP A 29 5.37 32.49 12.08
C ASP A 29 5.35 32.44 10.55
N ARG A 30 4.26 31.92 9.98
CA ARG A 30 4.05 31.83 8.52
C ARG A 30 3.56 33.13 7.90
N ARG A 31 3.17 34.11 8.72
CA ARG A 31 2.61 35.41 8.32
C ARG A 31 1.44 35.32 7.35
N THR A 32 0.60 34.29 7.50
CA THR A 32 -0.53 34.02 6.59
C THR A 32 -1.79 33.59 7.34
N ILE A 33 -2.95 33.75 6.70
CA ILE A 33 -4.22 33.19 7.20
C ILE A 33 -4.21 31.69 6.89
N THR A 34 -4.04 30.86 7.93
CA THR A 34 -4.00 29.41 7.79
C THR A 34 -5.39 28.79 7.77
N ALA A 35 -6.41 29.50 8.27
CA ALA A 35 -7.78 29.01 8.22
C ALA A 35 -8.88 30.08 8.32
N ARG A 36 -10.06 29.73 7.80
CA ARG A 36 -11.29 30.55 7.77
C ARG A 36 -12.49 29.66 8.07
N TYR A 37 -13.34 30.07 9.00
CA TYR A 37 -14.52 29.30 9.42
C TYR A 37 -15.74 30.20 9.36
N ASN A 38 -16.77 29.70 8.67
CA ASN A 38 -18.12 30.22 8.85
C ASN A 38 -18.72 29.49 10.06
N VAL A 39 -19.07 30.24 11.10
CA VAL A 39 -19.64 29.71 12.35
C VAL A 39 -21.07 30.20 12.56
N GLN A 40 -21.72 30.75 11.52
CA GLN A 40 -23.05 31.36 11.60
C GLN A 40 -24.10 30.44 12.23
N GLU A 41 -24.06 29.14 11.95
CA GLU A 41 -25.01 28.16 12.51
C GLU A 41 -24.82 27.92 14.02
N GLN A 42 -23.62 28.21 14.54
CA GLN A 42 -23.28 28.02 15.96
C GLN A 42 -23.29 29.33 16.74
N VAL A 43 -22.76 30.41 16.16
CA VAL A 43 -22.66 31.75 16.74
C VAL A 43 -23.58 32.68 15.97
N ILE A 44 -24.86 32.63 16.32
CA ILE A 44 -25.94 33.32 15.58
C ILE A 44 -26.01 34.83 15.84
N TYR A 45 -25.24 35.37 16.79
CA TYR A 45 -25.16 36.80 17.09
C TYR A 45 -23.82 37.39 16.64
N GLU A 46 -23.72 38.72 16.58
CA GLU A 46 -22.48 39.43 16.27
C GLU A 46 -21.38 39.05 17.28
N PRO A 47 -20.28 38.40 16.83
CA PRO A 47 -19.21 38.01 17.72
C PRO A 47 -18.33 39.23 18.07
N GLU A 48 -18.01 39.38 19.35
CA GLU A 48 -17.29 40.54 19.88
C GLU A 48 -15.87 40.16 20.31
N ASP A 49 -15.75 39.15 21.16
CA ASP A 49 -14.45 38.69 21.70
C ASP A 49 -14.26 37.19 21.54
N ILE A 50 -13.00 36.78 21.40
CA ILE A 50 -12.58 35.37 21.41
C ILE A 50 -11.55 35.14 22.51
N VAL A 51 -11.75 34.07 23.28
CA VAL A 51 -10.73 33.49 24.15
C VAL A 51 -10.49 32.03 23.76
N VAL A 52 -9.22 31.66 23.58
CA VAL A 52 -8.82 30.24 23.42
C VAL A 52 -8.23 29.77 24.74
N LYS A 53 -8.80 28.71 25.30
CA LYS A 53 -8.35 28.12 26.57
C LYS A 53 -8.62 26.61 26.57
N ASP A 54 -7.64 25.83 27.03
CA ASP A 54 -7.72 24.37 27.19
C ASP A 54 -8.18 23.64 25.90
N GLY A 55 -7.64 24.06 24.75
CA GLY A 55 -7.96 23.45 23.44
C GLY A 55 -9.34 23.80 22.88
N VAL A 56 -10.04 24.76 23.50
CA VAL A 56 -11.39 25.19 23.15
C VAL A 56 -11.43 26.68 22.89
N MET A 57 -12.29 27.10 21.97
CA MET A 57 -12.52 28.51 21.66
C MET A 57 -13.86 28.98 22.25
N TYR A 58 -13.84 30.04 23.03
CA TYR A 58 -15.01 30.69 23.61
C TYR A 58 -15.25 32.01 22.89
N VAL A 59 -16.44 32.18 22.33
CA VAL A 59 -16.82 33.37 21.56
C VAL A 59 -17.90 34.11 22.33
N ASN A 60 -17.57 35.29 22.83
CA ASN A 60 -18.55 36.22 23.39
C ASN A 60 -19.25 36.97 22.24
N THR A 61 -20.54 37.23 22.38
CA THR A 61 -21.32 37.95 21.38
C THR A 61 -21.90 39.23 21.93
N ASN A 62 -21.95 40.27 21.10
CA ASN A 62 -22.60 41.52 21.44
C ASN A 62 -24.12 41.35 21.33
N THR A 63 -24.78 41.23 22.49
CA THR A 63 -26.23 41.27 22.58
C THR A 63 -26.66 42.66 23.05
N ASN A 64 -27.00 43.53 22.11
CA ASN A 64 -27.55 44.84 22.44
C ASN A 64 -28.96 44.69 23.02
N ALA A 65 -29.12 44.89 24.33
CA ALA A 65 -30.40 44.76 25.03
C ALA A 65 -31.51 45.72 24.52
N LYS A 66 -31.17 46.74 23.73
CA LYS A 66 -32.17 47.59 23.03
C LYS A 66 -32.69 46.99 21.73
N LYS A 67 -32.03 45.95 21.19
CA LYS A 67 -32.34 45.30 19.91
C LYS A 67 -32.83 43.86 20.06
N THR A 68 -32.63 43.22 21.21
CA THR A 68 -33.09 41.86 21.47
C THR A 68 -33.41 41.64 22.95
N SER A 69 -34.35 40.74 23.24
CA SER A 69 -34.65 40.22 24.59
C SER A 69 -33.74 39.06 24.99
N ASP A 70 -32.85 38.61 24.10
CA ASP A 70 -31.93 37.50 24.35
C ASP A 70 -30.83 37.91 25.34
N LEU A 71 -30.46 37.00 26.24
CA LEU A 71 -29.35 37.21 27.18
C LEU A 71 -27.99 37.15 26.46
N PRO A 72 -26.95 37.84 26.96
CA PRO A 72 -25.58 37.66 26.49
C PRO A 72 -25.15 36.20 26.58
N CYS A 73 -24.61 35.67 25.48
CA CYS A 73 -24.20 34.28 25.36
C CYS A 73 -22.70 34.16 25.07
N ILE A 74 -22.05 33.17 25.67
CA ILE A 74 -20.70 32.74 25.31
C ILE A 74 -20.81 31.37 24.64
N PHE A 75 -20.39 31.28 23.39
CA PHE A 75 -20.44 30.05 22.61
C PHE A 75 -19.13 29.27 22.76
N LYS A 76 -19.25 27.96 23.00
CA LYS A 76 -18.12 27.04 23.09
C LYS A 76 -17.93 26.32 21.75
N LEU A 77 -16.81 26.58 21.08
CA LEU A 77 -16.48 26.02 19.78
C LEU A 77 -15.23 25.14 19.86
N SER A 78 -15.20 24.08 19.05
CA SER A 78 -13.95 23.33 18.84
C SER A 78 -12.91 24.22 18.19
N LEU A 79 -11.64 24.00 18.53
CA LEU A 79 -10.57 24.72 17.85
C LEU A 79 -10.62 24.44 16.35
N PRO A 80 -10.43 25.47 15.53
CA PRO A 80 -10.54 25.30 14.12
C PRO A 80 -9.39 24.44 13.57
N LYS A 81 -9.70 23.31 12.90
CA LYS A 81 -8.69 22.40 12.35
C LYS A 81 -7.96 23.05 11.17
N GLU A 82 -6.64 23.10 11.21
CA GLU A 82 -5.83 23.61 10.09
C GLU A 82 -6.24 22.95 8.77
N LYS A 83 -6.23 23.72 7.68
CA LYS A 83 -6.35 23.14 6.35
C LYS A 83 -5.16 22.18 6.19
N PRO A 84 -5.38 20.88 5.91
CA PRO A 84 -4.28 19.97 5.68
C PRO A 84 -3.39 20.55 4.59
N VAL A 85 -2.10 20.73 4.88
CA VAL A 85 -1.11 20.94 3.82
C VAL A 85 -1.25 19.73 2.89
N ALA A 86 -1.32 19.96 1.58
CA ALA A 86 -1.30 18.84 0.64
C ALA A 86 0.02 18.09 0.87
N GLU A 87 -0.04 16.93 1.53
CA GLU A 87 1.14 16.14 1.85
C GLU A 87 1.73 15.66 0.53
N ASN A 88 2.99 16.00 0.26
CA ASN A 88 3.68 15.46 -0.89
C ASN A 88 4.00 13.99 -0.54
N PRO A 89 3.53 12.99 -1.30
CA PRO A 89 3.80 11.58 -0.98
C PRO A 89 5.29 11.26 -0.83
N LEU A 90 6.15 12.02 -1.51
CA LEU A 90 7.61 11.90 -1.42
C LEU A 90 8.18 12.36 -0.08
N ASP A 91 7.45 13.12 0.73
CA ASP A 91 7.87 13.49 2.09
C ASP A 91 7.96 12.26 3.01
N GLU A 92 7.18 11.21 2.76
CA GLU A 92 7.33 9.94 3.47
C GLU A 92 8.71 9.32 3.20
N ILE A 93 9.19 9.40 1.95
CA ILE A 93 10.48 8.87 1.55
C ILE A 93 11.63 9.73 2.08
N ARG A 94 11.48 11.06 2.10
CA ARG A 94 12.47 11.94 2.73
C ARG A 94 12.66 11.62 4.21
N ARG A 95 11.58 11.27 4.92
CA ARG A 95 11.63 10.87 6.33
C ARG A 95 12.21 9.46 6.51
N ASP A 96 11.98 8.58 5.54
CA ASP A 96 12.35 7.17 5.57
C ASP A 96 12.73 6.68 4.15
N PRO A 97 14.02 6.81 3.77
CA PRO A 97 14.47 6.47 2.42
C PRO A 97 14.25 5.01 2.01
N GLU A 98 14.16 4.07 2.96
CA GLU A 98 13.92 2.65 2.67
C GLU A 98 12.57 2.40 2.00
N ARG A 99 11.59 3.30 2.21
CA ARG A 99 10.30 3.28 1.49
C ARG A 99 10.45 3.42 -0.01
N ALA A 100 11.53 4.05 -0.47
CA ALA A 100 11.81 4.15 -1.90
C ALA A 100 11.97 2.77 -2.53
N GLY A 101 12.39 1.75 -1.76
CA GLY A 101 12.42 0.36 -2.20
C GLY A 101 11.05 -0.23 -2.54
N GLY A 102 9.95 0.45 -2.18
CA GLY A 102 8.61 0.15 -2.67
C GLY A 102 8.14 -1.23 -2.29
N VAL A 103 7.97 -2.11 -3.27
CA VAL A 103 7.62 -3.51 -2.99
C VAL A 103 8.71 -4.25 -2.22
N TYR A 104 9.95 -3.77 -2.18
CA TYR A 104 11.03 -4.33 -1.36
C TYR A 104 11.08 -3.74 0.05
N TYR A 105 10.21 -2.78 0.37
CA TYR A 105 10.16 -2.15 1.68
C TYR A 105 9.84 -3.18 2.77
N VAL A 106 10.64 -3.19 3.84
CA VAL A 106 10.46 -4.03 5.03
C VAL A 106 10.13 -3.11 6.20
N THR A 107 8.96 -3.31 6.79
CA THR A 107 8.47 -2.54 7.92
C THR A 107 7.80 -3.45 8.92
N ASP A 108 7.66 -2.95 10.15
CA ASP A 108 6.69 -3.53 11.07
C ASP A 108 5.28 -3.30 10.53
N LEU A 109 4.50 -4.38 10.47
CA LEU A 109 3.09 -4.39 10.04
C LEU A 109 2.15 -4.43 11.25
N SER A 110 2.70 -4.51 12.47
CA SER A 110 1.88 -4.59 13.67
C SER A 110 1.04 -3.32 13.87
N HIS A 111 -0.24 -3.51 14.14
CA HIS A 111 -1.17 -2.43 14.41
C HIS A 111 -2.17 -2.82 15.51
N PRO A 112 -2.60 -1.86 16.35
CA PRO A 112 -3.64 -2.12 17.34
C PRO A 112 -4.95 -2.57 16.67
N VAL A 113 -5.58 -3.59 17.24
CA VAL A 113 -6.85 -4.11 16.74
C VAL A 113 -8.00 -3.21 17.22
N THR A 114 -8.85 -2.77 16.28
CA THR A 114 -10.11 -2.12 16.62
C THR A 114 -11.05 -3.13 17.31
N PRO A 115 -11.65 -2.81 18.48
CA PRO A 115 -12.56 -3.69 19.19
C PRO A 115 -13.75 -4.13 18.33
N ALA A 116 -14.26 -5.34 18.58
CA ALA A 116 -15.48 -5.84 17.95
C ALA A 116 -16.71 -5.00 18.35
N PRO A 117 -17.73 -4.85 17.48
CA PRO A 117 -18.99 -4.23 17.85
C PRO A 117 -19.64 -4.94 19.03
N LYS A 118 -20.41 -4.21 19.84
CA LYS A 118 -21.04 -4.77 21.04
C LYS A 118 -21.91 -5.99 20.69
N GLY A 119 -21.64 -7.13 21.35
CA GLY A 119 -22.37 -8.38 21.18
C GLY A 119 -21.93 -9.23 19.98
N TYR A 120 -20.84 -8.84 19.30
CA TYR A 120 -20.22 -9.61 18.23
C TYR A 120 -18.89 -10.22 18.67
N THR A 121 -18.62 -11.44 18.20
CA THR A 121 -17.36 -12.17 18.46
C THR A 121 -16.75 -12.64 17.14
N PRO A 122 -15.43 -12.49 16.92
CA PRO A 122 -14.78 -13.02 15.73
C PRO A 122 -14.82 -14.55 15.72
N PHE A 123 -15.09 -15.17 14.56
CA PHE A 123 -15.17 -16.63 14.46
C PHE A 123 -14.49 -17.21 13.21
N TYR A 124 -14.24 -16.39 12.19
CA TYR A 124 -13.65 -16.84 10.94
C TYR A 124 -12.74 -15.77 10.31
N ILE A 125 -11.64 -16.19 9.68
CA ILE A 125 -10.70 -15.32 8.97
C ILE A 125 -10.42 -15.89 7.58
N ASN A 126 -10.58 -15.06 6.56
CA ASN A 126 -10.06 -15.31 5.21
C ASN A 126 -9.14 -14.16 4.79
N GLY A 127 -8.33 -14.32 3.76
CA GLY A 127 -7.47 -13.24 3.28
C GLY A 127 -6.48 -13.63 2.21
N TYR A 128 -5.77 -12.62 1.71
CA TYR A 128 -4.71 -12.75 0.73
C TYR A 128 -3.39 -12.23 1.28
N PHE A 129 -2.35 -13.06 1.28
CA PHE A 129 -1.07 -12.79 1.91
C PHE A 129 0.04 -12.81 0.86
N ARG A 130 0.75 -11.69 0.72
CA ARG A 130 1.98 -11.63 -0.06
C ARG A 130 3.08 -12.42 0.65
N HIS A 131 4.00 -13.01 -0.12
CA HIS A 131 5.24 -13.55 0.43
C HIS A 131 6.00 -12.52 1.30
N GLY A 132 6.77 -13.02 2.28
CA GLY A 132 7.68 -12.21 3.09
C GLY A 132 8.90 -11.69 2.32
N ALA A 133 9.80 -11.00 3.01
CA ALA A 133 11.06 -10.51 2.46
C ALA A 133 11.86 -11.62 1.76
N ARG A 134 12.44 -11.31 0.60
CA ARG A 134 13.07 -12.27 -0.32
C ARG A 134 14.34 -11.72 -0.96
N GLN A 135 15.09 -12.60 -1.61
CA GLN A 135 16.16 -12.27 -2.55
C GLN A 135 15.62 -11.81 -3.91
N ILE A 136 16.47 -11.20 -4.75
CA ILE A 136 16.10 -10.79 -6.11
C ILE A 136 15.71 -12.03 -6.91
N ASP A 137 14.63 -11.97 -7.68
CA ASP A 137 14.01 -13.12 -8.33
C ASP A 137 14.36 -13.27 -9.81
N ASP A 138 15.44 -12.62 -10.26
CA ASP A 138 16.02 -12.81 -11.58
C ASP A 138 17.50 -13.24 -11.49
N GLU A 139 17.92 -14.06 -12.44
CA GLU A 139 19.28 -14.62 -12.55
C GLU A 139 20.32 -13.66 -13.13
N VAL A 140 19.93 -12.42 -13.44
CA VAL A 140 20.78 -11.47 -14.18
C VAL A 140 21.30 -10.36 -13.26
N THR A 141 20.53 -9.90 -12.28
CA THR A 141 20.85 -8.71 -11.49
C THR A 141 22.16 -8.84 -10.72
N TYR A 142 22.34 -9.92 -9.94
CA TYR A 142 23.60 -10.10 -9.22
C TYR A 142 24.79 -10.30 -10.19
N PRO A 143 24.75 -11.22 -11.18
CA PRO A 143 25.86 -11.37 -12.12
C PRO A 143 26.22 -10.08 -12.86
N ALA A 144 25.25 -9.25 -13.26
CA ALA A 144 25.50 -8.00 -13.96
C ALA A 144 26.24 -6.99 -13.06
N ILE A 145 25.76 -6.77 -11.82
CA ILE A 145 26.37 -5.80 -10.90
C ILE A 145 27.77 -6.25 -10.46
N TYR A 146 27.91 -7.51 -10.03
CA TYR A 146 29.23 -8.01 -9.63
C TYR A 146 30.18 -8.07 -10.82
N GLY A 147 29.71 -8.49 -11.99
CA GLY A 147 30.53 -8.58 -13.21
C GLY A 147 31.08 -7.22 -13.65
N VAL A 148 30.25 -6.17 -13.68
CA VAL A 148 30.71 -4.84 -14.09
C VAL A 148 31.70 -4.25 -13.09
N LEU A 149 31.48 -4.43 -11.78
CA LEU A 149 32.38 -3.92 -10.73
C LEU A 149 33.70 -4.69 -10.69
N GLU A 150 33.67 -6.03 -10.79
CA GLU A 150 34.87 -6.89 -10.82
C GLU A 150 35.75 -6.55 -12.03
N LYS A 151 35.14 -6.41 -13.21
CA LYS A 151 35.86 -6.05 -14.43
C LYS A 151 36.47 -4.66 -14.32
N ALA A 152 35.69 -3.67 -13.88
CA ALA A 152 36.18 -2.30 -13.72
C ALA A 152 37.27 -2.22 -12.65
N HIS A 153 37.19 -3.00 -11.57
CA HIS A 153 38.26 -3.10 -10.59
C HIS A 153 39.54 -3.67 -11.21
N ALA A 154 39.44 -4.79 -11.94
CA ALA A 154 40.58 -5.44 -12.59
C ALA A 154 41.29 -4.58 -13.65
N THR A 155 40.56 -3.65 -14.29
CA THR A 155 41.12 -2.72 -15.29
C THR A 155 41.44 -1.33 -14.73
N ASN A 156 41.38 -1.14 -13.41
CA ASN A 156 41.55 0.16 -12.74
C ASN A 156 40.58 1.26 -13.25
N ASN A 157 39.38 0.87 -13.68
CA ASN A 157 38.34 1.75 -14.21
C ASN A 157 37.30 2.21 -13.17
N LEU A 158 37.52 1.95 -11.88
CA LEU A 158 36.65 2.46 -10.81
C LEU A 158 37.17 3.80 -10.28
N THR A 159 36.25 4.74 -10.02
CA THR A 159 36.56 5.93 -9.20
C THR A 159 36.87 5.51 -7.76
N ASP A 160 37.34 6.42 -6.91
CA ASP A 160 37.55 6.10 -5.49
C ASP A 160 36.24 5.68 -4.79
N PHE A 161 35.12 6.30 -5.16
CA PHE A 161 33.80 5.88 -4.67
C PHE A 161 33.39 4.50 -5.23
N GLY A 162 33.66 4.23 -6.51
CA GLY A 162 33.42 2.93 -7.13
C GLY A 162 34.24 1.80 -6.49
N LYS A 163 35.51 2.06 -6.14
CA LYS A 163 36.37 1.12 -5.40
C LYS A 163 35.80 0.83 -4.01
N ALA A 164 35.41 1.89 -3.28
CA ALA A 164 34.78 1.73 -1.97
C ALA A 164 33.45 0.95 -2.03
N LEU A 165 32.66 1.11 -3.09
CA LEU A 165 31.47 0.28 -3.33
C LEU A 165 31.84 -1.18 -3.59
N TYR A 166 32.81 -1.42 -4.48
CA TYR A 166 33.26 -2.78 -4.81
C TYR A 166 33.80 -3.52 -3.58
N GLU A 167 34.67 -2.89 -2.78
CA GLU A 167 35.23 -3.48 -1.56
C GLU A 167 34.16 -3.82 -0.51
N ARG A 168 33.07 -3.05 -0.45
CA ARG A 168 31.90 -3.37 0.39
C ARG A 168 31.14 -4.59 -0.11
N LEU A 169 30.98 -4.72 -1.43
CA LEU A 169 30.14 -5.74 -2.07
C LEU A 169 30.86 -7.07 -2.30
N GLU A 170 32.14 -7.06 -2.69
CA GLU A 170 32.91 -8.26 -3.00
C GLU A 170 32.76 -9.38 -1.94
N PRO A 171 32.98 -9.15 -0.63
CA PRO A 171 32.85 -10.21 0.37
C PRO A 171 31.40 -10.70 0.56
N PHE A 172 30.43 -9.93 0.08
CA PHE A 172 29.00 -10.22 0.17
C PHE A 172 28.49 -11.10 -0.98
N LYS A 173 29.25 -11.27 -2.07
CA LYS A 173 28.86 -12.07 -3.24
C LYS A 173 28.31 -13.46 -2.89
N LYS A 174 28.98 -14.17 -1.98
CA LYS A 174 28.59 -15.51 -1.51
C LYS A 174 27.25 -15.57 -0.78
N ASN A 175 26.73 -14.44 -0.31
CA ASN A 175 25.48 -14.36 0.43
C ASN A 175 24.26 -14.28 -0.49
N VAL A 176 24.44 -13.94 -1.77
CA VAL A 176 23.34 -13.67 -2.72
C VAL A 176 23.31 -14.60 -3.93
N PHE A 177 24.46 -15.15 -4.35
CA PHE A 177 24.51 -16.07 -5.49
C PHE A 177 23.77 -17.39 -5.21
N TYR A 178 23.03 -17.89 -6.21
CA TYR A 178 22.22 -19.12 -6.14
C TYR A 178 21.07 -19.08 -5.12
N LYS A 179 20.58 -17.88 -4.83
CA LYS A 179 19.44 -17.67 -3.92
C LYS A 179 18.31 -16.91 -4.58
N GLU A 180 18.25 -16.94 -5.90
CA GLU A 180 17.33 -16.11 -6.68
C GLU A 180 15.88 -16.38 -6.27
N GLY A 181 15.22 -15.35 -5.75
CA GLY A 181 13.83 -15.38 -5.33
C GLY A 181 13.56 -16.17 -4.04
N ASP A 182 14.58 -16.63 -3.32
CA ASP A 182 14.43 -17.30 -2.04
C ASP A 182 13.82 -16.39 -0.98
N LEU A 183 13.00 -16.95 -0.09
CA LEU A 183 12.57 -16.28 1.14
C LEU A 183 13.78 -16.08 2.06
N THR A 184 13.97 -14.89 2.61
CA THR A 184 15.05 -14.64 3.58
C THR A 184 14.64 -15.00 4.99
N GLN A 185 15.58 -15.06 5.93
CA GLN A 185 15.24 -15.31 7.33
C GLN A 185 14.49 -14.11 7.95
N ILE A 186 14.69 -12.88 7.43
CA ILE A 186 13.80 -11.74 7.71
C ILE A 186 12.36 -12.07 7.28
N GLY A 187 12.16 -12.52 6.05
CA GLY A 187 10.83 -12.86 5.53
C GLY A 187 10.13 -13.98 6.33
N TYR A 188 10.90 -15.01 6.71
CA TYR A 188 10.42 -16.06 7.62
C TYR A 188 9.95 -15.48 8.97
N ARG A 189 10.80 -14.70 9.66
CA ARG A 189 10.45 -14.12 10.98
C ARG A 189 9.26 -13.18 10.89
N GLN A 190 9.26 -12.32 9.88
CA GLN A 190 8.21 -11.33 9.62
C GLN A 190 6.84 -12.01 9.49
N THR A 191 6.75 -13.03 8.64
CA THR A 191 5.47 -13.71 8.34
C THR A 191 5.07 -14.69 9.43
N ARG A 192 6.02 -15.30 10.13
CA ARG A 192 5.75 -16.07 11.34
C ARG A 192 5.10 -15.22 12.43
N GLU A 193 5.51 -13.95 12.57
CA GLU A 193 4.91 -13.07 13.56
C GLU A 193 3.49 -12.64 13.18
N ILE A 194 3.17 -12.50 11.89
CA ILE A 194 1.79 -12.30 11.42
C ILE A 194 0.89 -13.45 11.91
N GLY A 195 1.32 -14.71 11.77
CA GLY A 195 0.58 -15.86 12.26
C GLY A 195 0.39 -15.86 13.78
N ARG A 196 1.40 -15.39 14.54
CA ARG A 196 1.31 -15.27 16.00
C ARG A 196 0.32 -14.19 16.42
N ARG A 197 0.43 -13.00 15.84
CA ARG A 197 -0.49 -11.90 16.11
C ARG A 197 -1.92 -12.26 15.76
N MET A 198 -2.15 -13.00 14.67
CA MET A 198 -3.49 -13.48 14.32
C MET A 198 -4.14 -14.28 15.46
N VAL A 199 -3.40 -15.21 16.10
CA VAL A 199 -3.89 -15.97 17.26
C VAL A 199 -4.07 -15.09 18.50
N GLN A 200 -3.15 -14.16 18.74
CA GLN A 200 -3.21 -13.26 19.91
C GLN A 200 -4.38 -12.27 19.82
N ASN A 201 -4.66 -11.80 18.60
CA ASN A 201 -5.66 -10.77 18.33
C ASN A 201 -7.07 -11.35 18.22
N TYR A 202 -7.19 -12.62 17.79
CA TYR A 202 -8.46 -13.31 17.56
C TYR A 202 -8.44 -14.72 18.17
N PRO A 203 -8.17 -14.86 19.49
CA PRO A 203 -8.05 -16.17 20.12
C PRO A 203 -9.29 -17.05 19.92
N GLU A 204 -10.48 -16.43 19.89
CA GLU A 204 -11.78 -17.09 19.70
C GLU A 204 -11.85 -17.86 18.39
N VAL A 205 -11.26 -17.32 17.31
CA VAL A 205 -11.19 -17.98 15.99
C VAL A 205 -10.45 -19.32 16.05
N PHE A 206 -9.55 -19.48 17.01
CA PHE A 206 -8.74 -20.69 17.17
C PHE A 206 -9.21 -21.60 18.30
N GLU A 207 -10.31 -21.31 18.99
CA GLU A 207 -10.84 -22.15 20.07
C GLU A 207 -11.47 -23.47 19.59
N GLY A 208 -11.47 -24.47 20.47
CA GLY A 208 -12.05 -25.79 20.16
C GLY A 208 -11.31 -26.52 19.04
N HIS A 209 -12.07 -26.92 18.01
CA HIS A 209 -11.59 -27.63 16.82
C HIS A 209 -11.82 -26.78 15.57
N PRO A 210 -11.06 -25.69 15.37
CA PRO A 210 -11.25 -24.80 14.25
C PRO A 210 -10.90 -25.50 12.92
N TYR A 211 -11.61 -25.15 11.86
CA TYR A 211 -11.26 -25.49 10.49
C TYR A 211 -10.07 -24.65 10.05
N LEU A 212 -8.94 -25.30 9.75
CA LEU A 212 -7.72 -24.62 9.33
C LEU A 212 -7.35 -25.03 7.91
N LYS A 213 -7.40 -24.07 6.99
CA LYS A 213 -7.02 -24.23 5.58
C LYS A 213 -6.05 -23.15 5.15
N THR A 214 -5.01 -23.54 4.41
CA THR A 214 -4.14 -22.60 3.70
C THR A 214 -3.83 -23.05 2.27
N ASN A 215 -3.94 -22.11 1.33
CA ASN A 215 -3.61 -22.32 -0.08
C ASN A 215 -2.47 -21.37 -0.52
N ALA A 216 -1.56 -21.84 -1.35
CA ALA A 216 -0.50 -21.00 -1.92
C ALA A 216 -0.32 -21.27 -3.41
N THR A 217 0.20 -20.28 -4.14
CA THR A 217 0.80 -20.57 -5.45
C THR A 217 1.99 -21.52 -5.28
N ASN A 218 2.34 -22.27 -6.33
CA ASN A 218 3.47 -23.20 -6.32
C ASN A 218 4.86 -22.53 -6.35
N VAL A 219 4.95 -21.22 -6.10
CA VAL A 219 6.24 -20.50 -6.03
C VAL A 219 6.85 -20.72 -4.64
N LEU A 220 8.10 -21.20 -4.60
CA LEU A 220 8.76 -21.66 -3.37
C LEU A 220 8.72 -20.64 -2.22
N ARG A 221 9.04 -19.36 -2.48
CA ARG A 221 8.97 -18.30 -1.45
C ARG A 221 7.56 -18.06 -0.90
N VAL A 222 6.52 -18.27 -1.72
CA VAL A 222 5.13 -18.12 -1.31
C VAL A 222 4.72 -19.30 -0.44
N ALA A 223 5.05 -20.53 -0.86
CA ALA A 223 4.84 -21.72 -0.05
C ALA A 223 5.60 -21.66 1.29
N ALA A 224 6.86 -21.20 1.29
CA ALA A 224 7.63 -21.00 2.51
C ALA A 224 7.01 -19.92 3.42
N THR A 225 6.42 -18.86 2.85
CA THR A 225 5.68 -17.85 3.61
C THR A 225 4.42 -18.44 4.27
N MET A 226 3.63 -19.21 3.52
CA MET A 226 2.47 -19.93 4.06
C MET A 226 2.88 -20.80 5.25
N GLN A 227 3.95 -21.59 5.10
CA GLN A 227 4.46 -22.42 6.19
C GLN A 227 4.98 -21.60 7.39
N SER A 228 5.53 -20.41 7.14
CA SER A 228 5.99 -19.51 8.20
C SER A 228 4.81 -18.98 9.03
N VAL A 229 3.72 -18.54 8.38
CA VAL A 229 2.47 -18.15 9.07
C VAL A 229 1.88 -19.32 9.85
N ASN A 230 1.80 -20.50 9.24
CA ASN A 230 1.29 -21.72 9.88
C ASN A 230 2.13 -22.09 11.12
N SER A 231 3.45 -22.00 11.02
CA SER A 231 4.37 -22.17 12.15
C SER A 231 4.15 -21.14 13.26
N GLY A 232 3.83 -19.89 12.89
CA GLY A 232 3.45 -18.83 13.82
C GLY A 232 2.22 -19.21 14.64
N ILE A 233 1.15 -19.65 13.98
CA ILE A 233 -0.09 -20.11 14.59
C ILE A 233 0.18 -21.29 15.54
N LEU A 234 0.84 -22.35 15.05
CA LEU A 234 1.15 -23.55 15.83
C LEU A 234 2.09 -23.27 17.02
N SER A 235 2.94 -22.24 16.93
CA SER A 235 3.80 -21.87 18.06
C SER A 235 3.05 -21.37 19.30
N LEU A 236 1.82 -20.88 19.11
CA LEU A 236 0.93 -20.46 20.20
C LEU A 236 -0.16 -21.50 20.49
N ARG A 237 -0.53 -22.30 19.48
CA ARG A 237 -1.57 -23.34 19.59
C ARG A 237 -1.07 -24.66 18.98
N PRO A 238 -0.16 -25.38 19.66
CA PRO A 238 0.52 -26.55 19.10
C PRO A 238 -0.37 -27.78 18.87
N GLY A 239 -1.56 -27.82 19.48
CA GLY A 239 -2.52 -28.94 19.33
C GLY A 239 -3.52 -28.78 18.18
N LEU A 240 -3.38 -27.74 17.35
CA LEU A 240 -4.25 -27.53 16.20
C LEU A 240 -3.88 -28.45 15.04
N GLU A 241 -4.90 -28.91 14.30
CA GLU A 241 -4.73 -29.77 13.13
C GLU A 241 -5.22 -29.06 11.86
N TRP A 242 -4.46 -29.21 10.78
CA TRP A 242 -4.79 -28.63 9.48
C TRP A 242 -5.76 -29.53 8.73
N ALA A 243 -6.89 -28.97 8.31
CA ALA A 243 -7.79 -29.66 7.40
C ALA A 243 -7.20 -29.74 5.99
N GLU A 244 -6.50 -28.68 5.56
CA GLU A 244 -5.91 -28.60 4.24
C GLU A 244 -4.69 -27.65 4.21
N ILE A 245 -3.63 -28.11 3.56
CA ILE A 245 -2.48 -27.30 3.17
C ILE A 245 -2.16 -27.66 1.72
N ASP A 246 -2.35 -26.73 0.78
CA ASP A 246 -2.06 -26.96 -0.63
C ASP A 246 -1.27 -25.79 -1.24
N ASN A 247 -0.19 -26.11 -1.95
CA ASN A 247 0.65 -25.18 -2.69
C ASN A 247 0.75 -25.56 -4.17
N SER A 248 -0.35 -26.02 -4.75
CA SER A 248 -0.40 -26.54 -6.11
C SER A 248 -0.46 -25.46 -7.19
N ARG A 249 -0.12 -25.88 -8.42
CA ARG A 249 -0.21 -25.04 -9.62
C ARG A 249 -1.67 -24.70 -10.00
N SER A 250 -2.64 -25.44 -9.46
CA SER A 250 -4.08 -25.23 -9.75
C SER A 250 -4.53 -23.82 -9.33
N PHE A 251 -3.93 -23.26 -8.28
CA PHE A 251 -4.24 -21.93 -7.78
C PHE A 251 -3.67 -20.78 -8.63
N LEU A 252 -2.86 -21.02 -9.66
CA LEU A 252 -2.27 -19.91 -10.43
C LEU A 252 -3.32 -19.01 -11.10
N THR A 253 -4.43 -19.59 -11.57
CA THR A 253 -5.48 -18.81 -12.25
C THR A 253 -6.22 -17.86 -11.33
N THR A 254 -6.27 -18.15 -10.02
CA THR A 254 -6.92 -17.32 -9.00
C THR A 254 -5.93 -16.54 -8.16
N LEU A 255 -4.83 -17.13 -7.69
CA LEU A 255 -3.88 -16.51 -6.76
C LEU A 255 -2.67 -15.84 -7.44
N ASN A 256 -2.42 -16.10 -8.74
CA ASN A 256 -1.38 -15.41 -9.52
C ASN A 256 -1.73 -15.25 -11.01
N PRO A 257 -2.85 -14.58 -11.35
CA PRO A 257 -3.32 -14.45 -12.73
C PRO A 257 -2.33 -13.72 -13.65
N TYR A 258 -1.37 -12.97 -13.09
CA TYR A 258 -0.33 -12.24 -13.83
C TYR A 258 0.90 -13.07 -14.17
N GLY A 259 1.10 -14.22 -13.51
CA GLY A 259 2.33 -15.00 -13.60
C GLY A 259 2.60 -15.50 -15.01
N ASN A 260 3.88 -15.49 -15.42
CA ASN A 260 4.31 -15.98 -16.74
C ASN A 260 3.86 -17.41 -17.05
N VAL A 261 3.74 -18.24 -16.01
CA VAL A 261 3.36 -19.66 -16.11
C VAL A 261 1.88 -19.92 -15.77
N CYS A 262 1.09 -18.86 -15.57
CA CYS A 262 -0.35 -18.99 -15.32
C CYS A 262 -1.05 -19.54 -16.58
N PRO A 263 -1.73 -20.70 -16.52
CA PRO A 263 -2.42 -21.28 -17.68
C PRO A 263 -3.49 -20.37 -18.29
N GLY A 264 -4.08 -19.48 -17.50
CA GLY A 264 -5.12 -18.55 -17.93
C GLY A 264 -4.60 -17.20 -18.44
N ARG A 265 -3.28 -17.03 -18.60
CA ARG A 265 -2.68 -15.79 -19.09
C ARG A 265 -2.67 -15.77 -20.61
N SER A 266 -3.29 -14.76 -21.21
CA SER A 266 -3.36 -14.58 -22.65
C SER A 266 -2.12 -13.85 -23.21
N PRO A 267 -1.87 -13.94 -24.53
CA PRO A 267 -0.85 -13.11 -25.19
C PRO A 267 -1.09 -11.60 -25.00
N LEU A 268 -2.36 -11.17 -24.96
CA LEU A 268 -2.72 -9.78 -24.70
C LEU A 268 -2.32 -9.35 -23.28
N ASP A 269 -2.50 -10.22 -22.28
CA ASP A 269 -2.04 -9.96 -20.90
C ASP A 269 -0.52 -9.79 -20.84
N LYS A 270 0.22 -10.53 -21.68
CA LYS A 270 1.67 -10.37 -21.80
C LYS A 270 2.03 -9.04 -22.46
N TYR A 271 1.33 -8.65 -23.52
CA TYR A 271 1.56 -7.41 -24.25
C TYR A 271 1.28 -6.18 -23.36
N ILE A 272 0.09 -6.08 -22.76
CA ILE A 272 -0.33 -4.93 -21.94
C ILE A 272 0.62 -4.70 -20.77
N LEU A 273 1.10 -5.77 -20.13
CA LEU A 273 2.01 -5.68 -18.98
C LEU A 273 3.48 -5.57 -19.40
N GLY A 274 3.77 -5.74 -20.69
CA GLY A 274 5.10 -5.84 -21.25
C GLY A 274 5.67 -4.51 -21.69
N LYS A 275 6.96 -4.55 -22.07
CA LYS A 275 7.73 -3.40 -22.54
C LYS A 275 7.31 -2.91 -23.94
N GLU A 276 6.49 -3.71 -24.64
CA GLU A 276 5.98 -3.42 -25.98
C GLU A 276 4.82 -2.40 -25.96
N ASN A 277 4.09 -2.32 -24.85
CA ASN A 277 2.95 -1.43 -24.70
C ASN A 277 3.36 0.04 -24.48
N SER A 278 2.45 0.96 -24.79
CA SER A 278 2.67 2.40 -24.75
C SER A 278 3.02 2.97 -23.35
N TRP A 279 2.57 2.36 -22.25
CA TRP A 279 2.97 2.78 -20.89
C TRP A 279 4.48 2.69 -20.67
N TYR A 280 5.17 1.73 -21.31
CA TYR A 280 6.61 1.56 -21.15
C TYR A 280 7.40 2.71 -21.79
N LYS A 281 6.87 3.31 -22.86
CA LYS A 281 7.45 4.52 -23.46
C LYS A 281 7.37 5.70 -22.49
N LYS A 282 6.25 5.86 -21.78
CA LYS A 282 6.10 6.86 -20.71
C LYS A 282 7.11 6.59 -19.58
N TYR A 283 7.19 5.34 -19.11
CA TYR A 283 8.16 4.94 -18.09
C TYR A 283 9.61 5.28 -18.49
N ARG A 284 10.02 4.98 -19.73
CA ARG A 284 11.35 5.35 -20.24
C ARG A 284 11.56 6.86 -20.29
N SER A 285 10.57 7.62 -20.77
CA SER A 285 10.67 9.10 -20.79
C SER A 285 10.83 9.71 -19.40
N TYR A 286 10.26 9.11 -18.35
CA TYR A 286 10.45 9.60 -16.98
C TYR A 286 11.85 9.35 -16.45
N ILE A 287 12.51 8.26 -16.86
CA ILE A 287 13.92 8.05 -16.55
C ILE A 287 14.75 9.14 -17.22
N ASP A 288 14.53 9.39 -18.52
CA ASP A 288 15.27 10.42 -19.27
C ASP A 288 15.02 11.84 -18.73
N GLU A 289 13.80 12.15 -18.29
CA GLU A 289 13.43 13.47 -17.75
C GLU A 289 14.02 13.72 -16.35
N LYS A 290 14.08 12.69 -15.50
CA LYS A 290 14.30 12.86 -14.06
C LYS A 290 15.67 12.39 -13.57
N LEU A 291 16.39 11.59 -14.34
CA LEU A 291 17.66 11.00 -13.93
C LEU A 291 18.78 11.38 -14.90
N ASP A 292 19.90 11.89 -14.37
CA ASP A 292 21.16 11.96 -15.11
C ASP A 292 21.89 10.62 -14.99
N VAL A 293 21.48 9.67 -15.84
CA VAL A 293 22.04 8.30 -15.86
C VAL A 293 23.56 8.34 -16.06
N ASP A 294 24.07 9.28 -16.86
CA ASP A 294 25.52 9.38 -17.11
C ASP A 294 26.27 9.90 -15.89
N ALA A 295 25.69 10.82 -15.11
CA ALA A 295 26.26 11.26 -13.83
C ALA A 295 26.28 10.13 -12.81
N PHE A 296 25.28 9.26 -12.77
CA PHE A 296 25.32 8.03 -11.97
C PHE A 296 26.54 7.17 -12.33
N PHE A 297 26.76 6.87 -13.61
CA PHE A 297 27.91 6.06 -14.03
C PHE A 297 29.26 6.75 -13.81
N ARG A 298 29.37 8.06 -14.07
CA ARG A 298 30.61 8.82 -13.79
C ARG A 298 30.97 8.90 -12.31
N ARG A 299 30.02 8.68 -11.39
CA ARG A 299 30.34 8.54 -9.97
C ARG A 299 31.05 7.23 -9.64
N LEU A 300 30.77 6.16 -10.38
CA LEU A 300 31.30 4.81 -10.13
C LEU A 300 32.51 4.45 -11.00
N PHE A 301 32.53 4.92 -12.25
CA PHE A 301 33.51 4.51 -13.27
C PHE A 301 34.29 5.72 -13.83
N ILE A 302 35.57 5.51 -14.13
CA ILE A 302 36.46 6.54 -14.70
C ILE A 302 36.14 6.74 -16.19
N ASP A 303 36.08 5.65 -16.95
CA ASP A 303 35.73 5.58 -18.37
C ASP A 303 34.42 4.79 -18.54
N VAL A 304 33.33 5.54 -18.70
CA VAL A 304 31.97 4.99 -18.85
C VAL A 304 31.79 4.28 -20.20
N THR A 305 32.59 4.62 -21.22
CA THR A 305 32.44 4.01 -22.56
C THR A 305 32.71 2.51 -22.56
N GLN A 306 33.61 2.05 -21.68
CA GLN A 306 33.87 0.63 -21.48
C GLN A 306 32.64 -0.10 -20.91
N VAL A 307 31.89 0.54 -20.02
CA VAL A 307 30.67 -0.02 -19.44
C VAL A 307 29.55 -0.06 -20.49
N GLU A 308 29.36 1.04 -21.23
CA GLU A 308 28.33 1.16 -22.26
C GLU A 308 28.55 0.20 -23.45
N SER A 309 29.78 -0.24 -23.69
CA SER A 309 30.08 -1.22 -24.75
C SER A 309 29.53 -2.62 -24.47
N GLU A 310 29.20 -2.92 -23.21
CA GLU A 310 28.80 -4.27 -22.76
C GLU A 310 27.43 -4.29 -22.08
N TYR A 311 27.00 -3.19 -21.49
CA TYR A 311 25.78 -3.10 -20.72
C TYR A 311 24.86 -1.99 -21.24
N ASP A 312 23.56 -2.29 -21.34
CA ASP A 312 22.55 -1.24 -21.48
C ASP A 312 22.51 -0.42 -20.19
N LYS A 313 22.90 0.86 -20.28
CA LYS A 313 23.03 1.73 -19.10
C LYS A 313 21.73 1.87 -18.31
N TYR A 314 20.59 1.87 -18.99
CA TYR A 314 19.26 1.97 -18.37
C TYR A 314 18.85 0.70 -17.62
N ASP A 315 19.17 -0.48 -18.15
CA ASP A 315 19.01 -1.76 -17.45
C ASP A 315 19.96 -1.84 -16.25
N LEU A 316 21.22 -1.46 -16.43
CA LEU A 316 22.24 -1.56 -15.39
C LEU A 316 21.96 -0.64 -14.19
N ILE A 317 21.59 0.63 -14.41
CA ILE A 317 21.22 1.54 -13.31
C ILE A 317 19.97 1.03 -12.56
N HIS A 318 18.98 0.49 -13.28
CA HIS A 318 17.80 -0.12 -12.66
C HIS A 318 18.17 -1.36 -11.83
N ARG A 319 19.18 -2.14 -12.24
CA ARG A 319 19.70 -3.25 -11.43
C ARG A 319 20.36 -2.77 -10.13
N PHE A 320 21.18 -1.72 -10.20
CA PHE A 320 21.70 -1.07 -8.99
C PHE A 320 20.57 -0.58 -8.08
N TRP A 321 19.50 0.00 -8.66
CA TRP A 321 18.31 0.39 -7.92
C TRP A 321 17.61 -0.79 -7.23
N LEU A 322 17.41 -1.91 -7.94
CA LEU A 322 16.84 -3.14 -7.37
C LEU A 322 17.69 -3.68 -6.22
N MET A 323 19.02 -3.70 -6.38
CA MET A 323 19.92 -4.19 -5.34
C MET A 323 19.91 -3.28 -4.10
N ALA A 324 19.86 -1.96 -4.28
CA ALA A 324 19.73 -1.02 -3.17
C ALA A 324 18.40 -1.21 -2.44
N SER A 325 17.30 -1.24 -3.20
CA SER A 325 15.94 -1.45 -2.70
C SER A 325 15.79 -2.74 -1.90
N LEU A 326 16.39 -3.83 -2.37
CA LEU A 326 16.27 -5.15 -1.76
C LEU A 326 17.21 -5.36 -0.57
N MET A 327 18.22 -4.51 -0.35
CA MET A 327 19.21 -4.76 0.70
C MET A 327 18.57 -4.92 2.09
N GLN A 328 17.52 -4.16 2.38
CA GLN A 328 16.70 -4.28 3.60
C GLN A 328 16.02 -5.64 3.79
N CYS A 329 15.83 -6.42 2.73
CA CYS A 329 15.27 -7.76 2.80
C CYS A 329 16.27 -8.82 3.27
N LEU A 330 17.57 -8.51 3.28
CA LEU A 330 18.64 -9.50 3.50
C LEU A 330 19.05 -9.56 4.97
N ASP A 331 19.35 -10.76 5.46
CA ASP A 331 19.79 -10.96 6.85
C ASP A 331 21.14 -10.32 7.16
N ARG A 332 22.01 -10.26 6.15
CA ARG A 332 23.23 -9.44 6.18
C ARG A 332 23.04 -8.35 5.15
N GLN A 333 23.01 -7.12 5.62
CA GLN A 333 22.78 -5.94 4.79
C GLN A 333 24.11 -5.25 4.52
N VAL A 334 24.27 -4.73 3.31
CA VAL A 334 25.34 -3.81 2.94
C VAL A 334 24.67 -2.54 2.43
N PRO A 335 24.51 -1.49 3.26
CA PRO A 335 23.85 -0.28 2.82
C PRO A 335 24.54 0.30 1.58
N ILE A 336 23.76 0.45 0.51
CA ILE A 336 24.22 1.00 -0.78
C ILE A 336 23.31 2.10 -1.30
N TRP A 337 22.40 2.66 -0.47
CA TRP A 337 21.60 3.82 -0.86
C TRP A 337 22.47 5.04 -1.22
N ASP A 338 23.68 5.12 -0.67
CA ASP A 338 24.67 6.17 -0.95
C ASP A 338 25.17 6.19 -2.40
N ILE A 339 24.86 5.18 -3.22
CA ILE A 339 25.11 5.21 -4.66
C ILE A 339 24.12 6.12 -5.41
N PHE A 340 23.03 6.54 -4.78
CA PHE A 340 22.04 7.48 -5.31
C PHE A 340 22.03 8.78 -4.50
N THR A 341 21.79 9.92 -5.16
CA THR A 341 21.49 11.17 -4.44
C THR A 341 20.05 11.13 -3.92
N GLU A 342 19.69 12.04 -3.00
CA GLU A 342 18.31 12.13 -2.51
C GLU A 342 17.33 12.38 -3.67
N GLU A 343 17.67 13.29 -4.59
CA GLU A 343 16.84 13.59 -5.75
C GLU A 343 16.63 12.37 -6.66
N GLU A 344 17.68 11.56 -6.87
CA GLU A 344 17.59 10.32 -7.64
C GLU A 344 16.72 9.27 -6.92
N ILE A 345 16.80 9.16 -5.58
CA ILE A 345 15.95 8.26 -4.79
C ILE A 345 14.48 8.66 -4.94
N LEU A 346 14.17 9.95 -4.82
CA LEU A 346 12.81 10.46 -4.98
C LEU A 346 12.30 10.29 -6.41
N ALA A 347 13.16 10.51 -7.41
CA ALA A 347 12.82 10.30 -8.82
C ALA A 347 12.53 8.83 -9.11
N TRP A 348 13.39 7.90 -8.66
CA TRP A 348 13.18 6.48 -8.83
C TRP A 348 11.90 5.99 -8.15
N ALA A 349 11.60 6.48 -6.94
CA ALA A 349 10.36 6.13 -6.27
C ALA A 349 9.12 6.54 -7.07
N GLU A 350 9.13 7.71 -7.70
CA GLU A 350 8.04 8.14 -8.60
C GLU A 350 7.98 7.29 -9.88
N ILE A 351 9.13 7.00 -10.49
CA ILE A 351 9.27 6.21 -11.73
C ILE A 351 8.79 4.77 -11.53
N GLU A 352 9.27 4.09 -10.49
CA GLU A 352 8.89 2.71 -10.20
C GLU A 352 7.43 2.63 -9.75
N ASN A 353 6.95 3.59 -8.96
CA ASN A 353 5.53 3.64 -8.61
C ASN A 353 4.64 3.69 -9.86
N TYR A 354 5.02 4.49 -10.87
CA TYR A 354 4.29 4.53 -12.15
C TYR A 354 4.32 3.17 -12.88
N LYS A 355 5.45 2.47 -12.91
CA LYS A 355 5.56 1.14 -13.53
C LYS A 355 4.60 0.13 -12.89
N TYR A 356 4.55 0.07 -11.56
CA TYR A 356 3.59 -0.82 -10.88
C TYR A 356 2.14 -0.37 -11.10
N PHE A 357 1.87 0.94 -11.08
CA PHE A 357 0.56 1.49 -11.41
C PHE A 357 0.11 1.12 -12.82
N ALA A 358 0.98 1.23 -13.83
CA ALA A 358 0.65 0.84 -15.20
C ALA A 358 0.37 -0.67 -15.32
N GLN A 359 1.12 -1.50 -14.57
CA GLN A 359 0.99 -2.95 -14.64
C GLN A 359 -0.12 -3.54 -13.77
N LYS A 360 -0.58 -2.84 -12.72
CA LYS A 360 -1.49 -3.39 -11.69
C LYS A 360 -2.59 -2.43 -11.24
N GLY A 361 -2.50 -1.16 -11.63
CA GLY A 361 -3.44 -0.10 -11.32
C GLY A 361 -4.22 0.38 -12.55
N PRO A 362 -5.11 1.36 -12.36
CA PRO A 362 -6.01 1.88 -13.38
C PRO A 362 -5.33 2.87 -14.35
N GLU A 363 -4.25 2.45 -15.02
CA GLU A 363 -3.72 3.17 -16.18
C GLU A 363 -4.69 3.00 -17.37
N PRO A 364 -5.22 4.10 -17.96
CA PRO A 364 -6.24 4.03 -19.02
C PRO A 364 -5.85 3.20 -20.23
N VAL A 365 -4.55 3.20 -20.57
CA VAL A 365 -3.95 2.42 -21.65
C VAL A 365 -4.30 0.92 -21.57
N SER A 366 -4.48 0.39 -20.36
CA SER A 366 -4.79 -1.02 -20.16
C SER A 366 -6.26 -1.39 -20.42
N HIS A 367 -7.14 -0.41 -20.63
CA HIS A 367 -8.60 -0.60 -20.68
C HIS A 367 -9.15 -1.43 -19.50
N GLY A 368 -8.59 -1.20 -18.32
CA GLY A 368 -8.96 -1.90 -17.09
C GLY A 368 -8.42 -3.33 -16.96
N ARG A 369 -7.72 -3.85 -17.97
CA ARG A 369 -7.22 -5.23 -17.98
C ARG A 369 -6.08 -5.46 -16.99
N SER A 370 -5.25 -4.45 -16.73
CA SER A 370 -4.10 -4.55 -15.80
C SER A 370 -4.54 -4.90 -14.37
N TRP A 371 -5.55 -4.22 -13.83
CA TRP A 371 -6.09 -4.49 -12.49
C TRP A 371 -7.26 -5.48 -12.51
N GLY A 372 -7.99 -5.57 -13.63
CA GLY A 372 -9.17 -6.41 -13.74
C GLY A 372 -8.88 -7.90 -13.58
N LEU A 373 -7.69 -8.38 -13.97
CA LEU A 373 -7.32 -9.79 -13.80
C LEU A 373 -7.39 -10.28 -12.34
N ALA A 374 -7.16 -9.40 -11.36
CA ALA A 374 -7.27 -9.73 -9.94
C ALA A 374 -8.71 -9.80 -9.41
N SER A 375 -9.74 -9.46 -10.22
CA SER A 375 -11.13 -9.72 -9.85
C SER A 375 -11.39 -11.21 -9.63
N ARG A 376 -10.66 -12.08 -10.35
CA ARG A 376 -10.68 -13.54 -10.17
C ARG A 376 -10.22 -13.94 -8.77
N THR A 377 -9.20 -13.26 -8.25
CA THR A 377 -8.71 -13.47 -6.88
C THR A 377 -9.71 -12.95 -5.86
N LEU A 378 -10.28 -11.76 -6.08
CA LEU A 378 -11.30 -11.21 -5.19
C LEU A 378 -12.54 -12.12 -5.14
N ARG A 379 -13.05 -12.56 -6.30
CA ARG A 379 -14.15 -13.54 -6.38
C ARG A 379 -13.81 -14.81 -5.62
N HIS A 380 -12.62 -15.37 -5.83
CA HIS A 380 -12.17 -16.58 -5.12
C HIS A 380 -12.26 -16.43 -3.59
N LEU A 381 -11.78 -15.32 -3.03
CA LEU A 381 -11.87 -15.06 -1.58
C LEU A 381 -13.32 -14.92 -1.09
N LEU A 382 -14.17 -14.27 -1.89
CA LEU A 382 -15.59 -14.05 -1.57
C LEU A 382 -16.39 -15.36 -1.61
N ASP A 383 -16.19 -16.16 -2.65
CA ASP A 383 -16.87 -17.44 -2.85
C ASP A 383 -16.44 -18.46 -1.79
N GLU A 384 -15.14 -18.56 -1.48
CA GLU A 384 -14.67 -19.42 -0.38
C GLU A 384 -15.26 -18.98 0.97
N SER A 385 -15.32 -17.67 1.23
CA SER A 385 -15.93 -17.16 2.46
C SER A 385 -17.43 -17.47 2.53
N ALA A 386 -18.17 -17.28 1.43
CA ALA A 386 -19.60 -17.59 1.37
C ALA A 386 -19.86 -19.09 1.62
N GLU A 387 -19.04 -19.95 1.00
CA GLU A 387 -19.12 -21.40 1.15
C GLU A 387 -18.81 -21.83 2.59
N ASP A 388 -17.80 -21.22 3.22
CA ASP A 388 -17.40 -21.50 4.59
C ASP A 388 -18.47 -21.09 5.60
N LEU A 389 -19.14 -19.95 5.37
CA LEU A 389 -20.28 -19.48 6.18
C LEU A 389 -21.48 -20.42 6.08
N VAL A 390 -21.82 -20.89 4.86
CA VAL A 390 -22.91 -21.87 4.66
C VAL A 390 -22.61 -23.18 5.41
N ARG A 391 -21.36 -23.61 5.42
CA ARG A 391 -20.89 -24.79 6.16
C ARG A 391 -20.74 -24.56 7.66
N LYS A 392 -20.97 -23.34 8.15
CA LYS A 392 -20.77 -22.94 9.55
C LYS A 392 -19.35 -23.23 10.04
N ARG A 393 -18.34 -23.00 9.17
CA ARG A 393 -16.94 -23.16 9.55
C ARG A 393 -16.54 -22.06 10.52
N HIS A 394 -15.78 -22.47 11.53
CA HIS A 394 -15.12 -21.62 12.52
C HIS A 394 -13.62 -21.86 12.37
N GLY A 395 -12.80 -20.83 12.20
CA GLY A 395 -11.37 -20.98 11.95
C GLY A 395 -10.82 -20.09 10.84
N ILE A 396 -9.92 -20.61 10.00
CA ILE A 396 -9.23 -19.82 8.98
C ILE A 396 -9.23 -20.50 7.60
N ASN A 397 -9.26 -19.69 6.55
CA ASN A 397 -8.98 -20.09 5.17
C ASN A 397 -8.06 -19.02 4.54
N LEU A 398 -6.75 -19.25 4.51
CA LEU A 398 -5.77 -18.22 4.11
C LEU A 398 -5.18 -18.51 2.74
N ASN A 399 -5.12 -17.51 1.87
CA ASN A 399 -4.61 -17.63 0.51
C ASN A 399 -3.31 -16.84 0.33
N PHE A 400 -2.28 -17.43 -0.29
CA PHE A 400 -0.94 -16.85 -0.39
C PHE A 400 -0.47 -16.65 -1.84
N GLY A 401 0.08 -15.47 -2.13
CA GLY A 401 0.61 -15.11 -3.45
C GLY A 401 1.55 -13.91 -3.46
N HIS A 402 1.30 -12.94 -4.34
CA HIS A 402 2.27 -11.94 -4.79
C HIS A 402 1.74 -10.50 -4.66
N ASP A 403 2.64 -9.53 -4.61
CA ASP A 403 2.36 -8.09 -4.47
C ASP A 403 1.41 -7.56 -5.53
N GLY A 404 1.68 -7.83 -6.81
CA GLY A 404 0.91 -7.26 -7.91
C GLY A 404 -0.57 -7.66 -7.87
N VAL A 405 -0.87 -8.87 -7.37
CA VAL A 405 -2.25 -9.31 -7.18
C VAL A 405 -2.91 -8.52 -6.05
N LEU A 406 -2.24 -8.38 -4.91
CA LEU A 406 -2.75 -7.62 -3.77
C LEU A 406 -3.03 -6.14 -4.14
N MET A 407 -2.11 -5.51 -4.87
CA MET A 407 -2.29 -4.17 -5.43
C MET A 407 -3.57 -4.05 -6.27
N ALA A 408 -3.79 -4.99 -7.18
CA ALA A 408 -4.95 -4.99 -8.05
C ALA A 408 -6.24 -5.40 -7.33
N ILE A 409 -6.17 -6.19 -6.24
CA ILE A 409 -7.31 -6.43 -5.35
C ILE A 409 -7.76 -5.11 -4.72
N LEU A 410 -6.85 -4.25 -4.26
CA LEU A 410 -7.22 -2.95 -3.67
C LEU A 410 -7.93 -2.03 -4.68
N THR A 411 -7.54 -2.09 -5.95
CA THR A 411 -8.25 -1.43 -7.06
C THR A 411 -9.67 -2.00 -7.22
N ASN A 412 -9.83 -3.33 -7.21
CA ASN A 412 -11.15 -3.98 -7.32
C ASN A 412 -12.04 -3.73 -6.09
N LEU A 413 -11.44 -3.64 -4.90
CA LEU A 413 -12.12 -3.24 -3.67
C LEU A 413 -12.52 -1.77 -3.69
N GLN A 414 -11.98 -0.98 -4.62
CA GLN A 414 -12.16 0.48 -4.69
C GLN A 414 -11.76 1.15 -3.35
N ALA A 415 -10.73 0.60 -2.71
CA ALA A 415 -10.31 1.03 -1.39
C ALA A 415 -9.60 2.39 -1.47
N GLY A 416 -10.11 3.40 -0.75
CA GLY A 416 -9.52 4.73 -0.71
C GLY A 416 -9.31 5.33 -2.11
N THR A 417 -8.06 5.51 -2.51
CA THR A 417 -7.68 6.14 -3.78
C THR A 417 -7.17 5.14 -4.83
N TRP A 418 -7.12 3.84 -4.52
CA TRP A 418 -6.50 2.82 -5.37
C TRP A 418 -7.17 2.63 -6.74
N ALA A 419 -8.46 2.95 -6.85
CA ALA A 419 -9.22 2.89 -8.10
C ALA A 419 -9.21 4.18 -8.94
N ARG A 420 -8.46 5.22 -8.52
CA ARG A 420 -8.38 6.47 -9.29
C ARG A 420 -7.46 6.30 -10.49
N GLU A 421 -8.01 6.49 -11.68
CA GLU A 421 -7.25 6.57 -12.92
C GLU A 421 -6.23 7.72 -12.88
N ALA A 422 -5.09 7.49 -13.53
CA ALA A 422 -4.04 8.47 -13.73
C ALA A 422 -3.34 8.16 -15.06
N SER A 423 -2.87 9.20 -15.74
CA SER A 423 -2.21 9.02 -17.05
C SER A 423 -0.71 9.33 -17.02
N ASN A 424 -0.19 9.76 -15.87
CA ASN A 424 1.22 10.11 -15.66
C ASN A 424 1.69 9.77 -14.23
N SER A 425 3.02 9.79 -14.04
CA SER A 425 3.68 9.39 -12.79
C SER A 425 3.27 10.23 -11.57
N LYS A 426 3.12 11.54 -11.72
CA LYS A 426 2.77 12.46 -10.62
C LYS A 426 1.33 12.26 -10.15
N GLU A 427 0.40 12.04 -11.07
CA GLU A 427 -0.99 11.72 -10.74
C GLU A 427 -1.11 10.35 -10.09
N ALA A 428 -0.45 9.34 -10.66
CA ALA A 428 -0.42 7.98 -10.11
C ALA A 428 0.09 8.00 -8.66
N LEU A 429 1.15 8.76 -8.39
CA LEU A 429 1.73 8.87 -7.05
C LEU A 429 0.79 9.51 -6.01
N ARG A 430 -0.17 10.35 -6.42
CA ARG A 430 -1.16 10.95 -5.52
C ARG A 430 -2.26 9.98 -5.11
N SER A 431 -2.51 8.94 -5.90
CA SER A 431 -3.60 7.98 -5.67
C SER A 431 -3.09 6.61 -5.21
N TRP A 432 -1.86 6.27 -5.56
CA TRP A 432 -1.36 4.91 -5.53
C TRP A 432 0.12 4.93 -5.15
N LYS A 433 0.47 4.22 -4.08
CA LYS A 433 1.83 4.17 -3.52
C LYS A 433 2.25 2.72 -3.35
N TYR A 434 3.18 2.23 -4.17
CA TYR A 434 3.63 0.84 -4.07
C TYR A 434 4.29 0.46 -2.74
N TRP A 435 4.83 1.42 -1.98
CA TRP A 435 5.36 1.16 -0.63
C TRP A 435 4.29 0.93 0.44
N ASP A 436 3.00 1.19 0.14
CA ASP A 436 1.89 0.73 1.00
C ASP A 436 1.66 -0.78 0.87
N ILE A 437 2.36 -1.45 -0.06
CA ILE A 437 2.40 -2.92 -0.25
C ILE A 437 3.83 -3.42 0.03
N PRO A 438 4.32 -3.31 1.29
CA PRO A 438 5.64 -3.79 1.68
C PRO A 438 5.75 -5.31 1.62
N MET A 439 6.95 -5.84 1.83
CA MET A 439 7.17 -7.29 1.99
C MET A 439 6.29 -7.83 3.13
N GLY A 440 5.68 -9.00 2.95
CA GLY A 440 4.73 -9.57 3.91
C GLY A 440 3.37 -8.87 3.99
N ALA A 441 3.08 -7.93 3.08
CA ALA A 441 1.78 -7.27 3.01
C ALA A 441 0.62 -8.27 2.93
N ASN A 442 -0.50 -7.94 3.56
CA ASN A 442 -1.63 -8.85 3.67
C ASN A 442 -2.96 -8.11 3.69
N LEU A 443 -3.97 -8.71 3.06
CA LEU A 443 -5.37 -8.34 3.18
C LEU A 443 -6.07 -9.41 4.04
N GLN A 444 -6.67 -9.00 5.15
CA GLN A 444 -7.43 -9.89 6.04
C GLN A 444 -8.90 -9.50 6.06
N MET A 445 -9.77 -10.51 6.02
CA MET A 445 -11.22 -10.44 6.17
C MET A 445 -11.58 -11.14 7.47
N ILE A 446 -11.91 -10.37 8.51
CA ILE A 446 -12.26 -10.90 9.82
C ILE A 446 -13.78 -10.90 9.95
N PHE A 447 -14.36 -12.07 10.21
CA PHE A 447 -15.80 -12.27 10.28
C PHE A 447 -16.27 -12.41 11.72
N TYR A 448 -17.40 -11.77 12.03
CA TYR A 448 -17.98 -11.67 13.35
C TYR A 448 -19.44 -12.12 13.33
N GLN A 449 -19.83 -12.84 14.37
CA GLN A 449 -21.19 -13.32 14.58
C GLN A 449 -21.74 -12.84 15.93
N SER A 450 -23.07 -12.83 16.06
CA SER A 450 -23.77 -12.50 17.29
C SER A 450 -24.86 -13.53 17.57
N GLU A 451 -25.14 -13.80 18.85
CA GLU A 451 -26.30 -14.60 19.25
C GLU A 451 -27.62 -13.82 19.09
N GLY A 452 -27.56 -12.50 19.24
CA GLY A 452 -28.74 -11.61 19.22
C GLY A 452 -29.03 -10.97 17.87
N ASN A 453 -28.15 -11.13 16.88
CA ASN A 453 -28.33 -10.58 15.54
C ASN A 453 -27.89 -11.62 14.49
N PRO A 454 -28.78 -12.00 13.55
CA PRO A 454 -28.45 -12.97 12.51
C PRO A 454 -27.49 -12.45 11.44
N ASP A 455 -27.27 -11.13 11.36
CA ASP A 455 -26.35 -10.54 10.38
C ASP A 455 -24.89 -10.89 10.76
N VAL A 456 -24.16 -11.51 9.83
CA VAL A 456 -22.70 -11.65 9.93
C VAL A 456 -22.06 -10.32 9.53
N LEU A 457 -21.11 -9.85 10.34
CA LEU A 457 -20.28 -8.69 10.02
C LEU A 457 -18.91 -9.11 9.54
N VAL A 458 -18.31 -8.30 8.67
CA VAL A 458 -16.94 -8.47 8.19
C VAL A 458 -16.17 -7.16 8.30
N LYS A 459 -14.90 -7.25 8.69
CA LYS A 459 -13.93 -6.15 8.68
C LYS A 459 -12.77 -6.50 7.75
N PHE A 460 -12.38 -5.55 6.90
CA PHE A 460 -11.22 -5.69 6.04
C PHE A 460 -10.03 -4.96 6.64
N MET A 461 -8.84 -5.54 6.54
CA MET A 461 -7.60 -4.95 7.05
C MET A 461 -6.50 -5.10 6.01
N LEU A 462 -5.80 -4.01 5.69
CA LEU A 462 -4.58 -4.03 4.88
C LEU A 462 -3.39 -3.85 5.82
N ASN A 463 -2.46 -4.80 5.80
CA ASN A 463 -1.28 -4.82 6.67
C ASN A 463 -1.68 -4.67 8.15
N GLU A 464 -2.68 -5.44 8.60
CA GLU A 464 -3.25 -5.37 9.97
C GLU A 464 -3.82 -3.99 10.38
N LYS A 465 -4.00 -3.06 9.45
CA LYS A 465 -4.71 -1.79 9.66
C LYS A 465 -6.10 -1.84 9.02
N ASP A 466 -7.11 -1.34 9.72
CA ASP A 466 -8.48 -1.25 9.20
C ASP A 466 -8.51 -0.58 7.80
N LEU A 467 -9.13 -1.29 6.86
CA LEU A 467 -9.31 -0.87 5.47
C LEU A 467 -10.76 -0.47 5.26
N ARG A 468 -10.98 0.81 4.94
CA ARG A 468 -12.32 1.30 4.59
C ARG A 468 -12.67 0.97 3.14
N LEU A 469 -13.87 0.44 2.98
CA LEU A 469 -14.51 0.13 1.71
C LEU A 469 -15.54 1.22 1.35
N PRO A 470 -15.87 1.41 0.06
CA PRO A 470 -16.90 2.36 -0.39
C PRO A 470 -18.32 1.81 -0.18
N LEU A 471 -18.57 1.26 1.01
CA LEU A 471 -19.84 0.70 1.45
C LEU A 471 -20.26 1.41 2.75
N GLU A 472 -21.55 1.33 3.08
CA GLU A 472 -22.04 1.81 4.36
C GLU A 472 -21.57 0.89 5.49
N ALA A 473 -20.81 1.44 6.44
CA ALA A 473 -20.37 0.69 7.61
C ALA A 473 -21.48 0.71 8.68
N VAL A 474 -21.69 -0.43 9.34
CA VAL A 474 -22.58 -0.53 10.51
C VAL A 474 -22.00 0.27 11.68
N GLU A 475 -20.71 0.08 11.94
CA GLU A 475 -19.94 0.80 12.95
C GLU A 475 -18.47 0.83 12.49
N ALA A 476 -17.79 1.96 12.62
CA ALA A 476 -16.37 2.14 12.29
C ALA A 476 -15.96 1.60 10.90
N SER A 477 -15.48 0.35 10.82
CA SER A 477 -15.08 -0.33 9.57
C SER A 477 -15.62 -1.77 9.50
N TYR A 478 -16.77 -2.01 10.15
CA TYR A 478 -17.52 -3.25 10.11
C TYR A 478 -18.68 -3.13 9.11
N TYR A 479 -18.79 -4.10 8.22
CA TYR A 479 -19.78 -4.12 7.14
C TYR A 479 -20.64 -5.37 7.25
N LYS A 480 -21.90 -5.30 6.81
CA LYS A 480 -22.73 -6.51 6.69
C LYS A 480 -22.17 -7.40 5.58
N TRP A 481 -21.89 -8.67 5.89
CA TRP A 481 -21.32 -9.60 4.93
C TRP A 481 -22.15 -9.72 3.66
N ASN A 482 -23.48 -9.83 3.79
CA ASN A 482 -24.36 -10.00 2.63
C ASN A 482 -24.31 -8.81 1.67
N GLU A 483 -24.11 -7.59 2.18
CA GLU A 483 -23.97 -6.39 1.36
C GLU A 483 -22.61 -6.35 0.66
N VAL A 484 -21.54 -6.69 1.39
CA VAL A 484 -20.18 -6.83 0.83
C VAL A 484 -20.16 -7.87 -0.29
N TYR A 485 -20.64 -9.08 -0.01
CA TYR A 485 -20.65 -10.19 -0.96
C TYR A 485 -21.42 -9.82 -2.22
N LYS A 486 -22.66 -9.31 -2.07
CA LYS A 486 -23.47 -8.89 -3.21
C LYS A 486 -22.77 -7.83 -4.05
N PHE A 487 -22.28 -6.76 -3.41
CA PHE A 487 -21.64 -5.65 -4.13
C PHE A 487 -20.43 -6.11 -4.93
N TYR A 488 -19.53 -6.88 -4.31
CA TYR A 488 -18.28 -7.25 -4.96
C TYR A 488 -18.41 -8.42 -5.94
N ILE A 489 -19.38 -9.34 -5.77
CA ILE A 489 -19.67 -10.34 -6.80
C ILE A 489 -20.24 -9.66 -8.05
N GLU A 490 -21.17 -8.71 -7.90
CA GLU A 490 -21.67 -7.92 -9.04
C GLU A 490 -20.56 -7.09 -9.70
N HIS A 491 -19.61 -6.55 -8.92
CA HIS A 491 -18.41 -5.89 -9.45
C HIS A 491 -17.53 -6.86 -10.24
N CYS A 492 -17.24 -8.04 -9.68
CA CYS A 492 -16.43 -9.06 -10.35
C CYS A 492 -17.08 -9.51 -11.68
N ASP A 493 -18.41 -9.69 -11.71
CA ASP A 493 -19.15 -10.04 -12.93
C ASP A 493 -18.98 -8.97 -14.03
N LYS A 494 -19.02 -7.69 -13.66
CA LYS A 494 -18.81 -6.57 -14.59
C LYS A 494 -17.38 -6.56 -15.12
N VAL A 495 -16.39 -6.74 -14.24
CA VAL A 495 -14.97 -6.78 -14.63
C VAL A 495 -14.69 -7.96 -15.55
N GLU A 496 -15.23 -9.16 -15.27
CA GLU A 496 -15.05 -10.34 -16.12
C GLU A 496 -15.65 -10.14 -17.52
N LYS A 497 -16.81 -9.49 -17.62
CA LYS A 497 -17.38 -9.09 -18.92
C LYS A 497 -16.44 -8.14 -19.68
N SER A 498 -15.93 -7.11 -19.00
CA SER A 498 -14.96 -6.17 -19.58
C SER A 498 -13.66 -6.87 -20.03
N LEU A 499 -13.15 -7.84 -19.25
CA LEU A 499 -12.00 -8.66 -19.64
C LEU A 499 -12.28 -9.52 -20.88
N ALA A 500 -13.50 -10.00 -21.06
CA ALA A 500 -13.89 -10.73 -22.27
C ALA A 500 -14.02 -9.80 -23.49
N GLU A 501 -14.46 -8.56 -23.28
CA GLU A 501 -14.56 -7.54 -24.33
C GLU A 501 -13.19 -7.04 -24.80
N THR A 502 -12.27 -6.78 -23.87
CA THR A 502 -10.90 -6.34 -24.20
C THR A 502 -10.11 -7.35 -25.02
N LEU A 503 -10.42 -8.64 -24.96
CA LEU A 503 -9.82 -9.67 -25.84
C LEU A 503 -10.19 -9.50 -27.32
N LYS A 504 -11.21 -8.70 -27.63
CA LYS A 504 -11.66 -8.43 -29.00
C LYS A 504 -10.97 -7.20 -29.61
N LEU A 505 -10.23 -6.44 -28.80
CA LEU A 505 -9.49 -5.25 -29.25
C LEU A 505 -8.20 -5.66 -29.96
N SER A 506 -7.73 -4.80 -30.86
CA SER A 506 -6.45 -4.93 -31.52
C SER A 506 -5.32 -4.42 -30.61
N TYR A 507 -4.06 -4.77 -30.91
CA TYR A 507 -2.92 -4.28 -30.12
C TYR A 507 -2.70 -2.77 -30.28
N GLU A 508 -3.21 -2.18 -31.38
CA GLU A 508 -3.14 -0.74 -31.64
C GLU A 508 -4.08 0.08 -30.74
N ASP A 509 -5.06 -0.58 -30.12
CA ASP A 509 -5.99 0.05 -29.17
C ASP A 509 -5.37 0.26 -27.77
N PHE A 510 -4.17 -0.30 -27.50
CA PHE A 510 -3.45 -0.23 -26.22
C PHE A 510 -2.05 0.39 -26.37
#